data_AF-A0A497NIL8-F1
#
_entry.id   AF-A0A497NIL8-F1
#
_cell.length_a   1.000
_cell.length_b   1.000
_cell.length_c   1.000
_cell.angle_alpha   90.00
_cell.angle_beta   90.00
_cell.angle_gamma   90.00
#
_symmetry.space_group_name_H-M   'P 1'
#
loop_
_entity.id
_entity.type
_entity.pdbx_description
1 polymer ?
#
loop_
_entity_poly.entity_id
_entity_poly.type
_entity_poly.pdbx_seq_one_letter_code
_entity_poly.pdbx_strand_id
1 'polypeptide(L)'
;MARTLLPSWLKEELDVSVGELARAFFKTREGLVEVNLYSEGEREGAKVIVLGEVSSRIRAGDVRRFLHKASLVKPLLPPGVEVLYVMFGYYIHLSALEVAEAEQVHLVASYMEPTKVFEEQPSGEEREPPSK
;
A
#
# COMPACT_ATOMS: atom_id res chain seq x y z
N MET A 1 5.86 12.55 -10.55
CA MET A 1 4.59 11.83 -10.77
C MET A 1 3.94 11.42 -9.45
N ALA A 2 4.57 10.58 -8.62
CA ALA A 2 3.99 10.12 -7.35
C ALA A 2 3.38 11.26 -6.50
N ARG A 3 4.16 12.31 -6.21
CA ARG A 3 3.71 13.47 -5.41
C ARG A 3 2.56 14.27 -6.03
N THR A 4 2.33 14.12 -7.33
CA THR A 4 1.28 14.82 -8.07
C THR A 4 0.00 13.98 -8.13
N LEU A 5 0.13 12.66 -8.32
CA LEU A 5 -1.00 11.76 -8.51
C LEU A 5 -1.55 11.20 -7.20
N LEU A 6 -0.66 10.87 -6.24
CA LEU A 6 -1.08 10.25 -4.99
C LEU A 6 -2.02 11.10 -4.14
N PRO A 7 -1.88 12.44 -4.03
CA PRO A 7 -2.84 13.21 -3.24
C PRO A 7 -4.28 13.08 -3.75
N SER A 8 -4.49 13.11 -5.08
CA SER A 8 -5.81 12.89 -5.68
C SER A 8 -6.30 11.47 -5.42
N TRP A 9 -5.45 10.47 -5.66
CA TRP A 9 -5.77 9.06 -5.44
C TRP A 9 -6.13 8.75 -3.98
N LEU A 10 -5.38 9.28 -3.01
CA LEU A 10 -5.65 9.14 -1.57
C LEU A 10 -7.01 9.73 -1.21
N LYS A 11 -7.36 10.87 -1.81
CA LYS A 11 -8.64 11.53 -1.56
C LYS A 11 -9.81 10.77 -2.18
N GLU A 12 -9.65 10.30 -3.42
CA GLU A 12 -10.71 9.64 -4.18
C GLU A 12 -10.97 8.22 -3.70
N GLU A 13 -9.93 7.44 -3.40
CA GLU A 13 -10.05 6.03 -3.05
C GLU A 13 -10.18 5.77 -1.55
N LEU A 14 -9.56 6.62 -0.71
CA LEU A 14 -9.46 6.37 0.74
C LEU A 14 -10.05 7.49 1.61
N ASP A 15 -10.65 8.51 1.00
CA ASP A 15 -11.12 9.75 1.63
C ASP A 15 -10.07 10.44 2.53
N VAL A 16 -8.78 10.29 2.19
CA VAL A 16 -7.68 10.90 2.95
C VAL A 16 -7.20 12.16 2.24
N SER A 17 -7.37 13.29 2.91
CA SER A 17 -6.79 14.57 2.49
C SER A 17 -5.38 14.70 3.05
N VAL A 18 -4.39 14.95 2.20
CA VAL A 18 -3.01 15.23 2.61
C VAL A 18 -2.56 16.60 2.08
N GLY A 19 -1.55 17.18 2.74
CA GLY A 19 -0.81 18.31 2.19
C GLY A 19 0.17 17.86 1.09
N GLU A 20 1.39 18.38 1.14
CA GLU A 20 2.45 17.90 0.25
C GLU A 20 3.01 16.55 0.74
N LEU A 21 3.19 15.60 -0.17
CA LEU A 21 3.99 14.40 0.06
C LEU A 21 5.47 14.76 -0.14
N ALA A 22 6.24 14.73 0.95
CA ALA A 22 7.65 15.07 0.97
C ALA A 22 8.53 13.84 1.24
N ARG A 23 9.83 13.98 1.04
CA ARG A 23 10.79 12.96 1.45
C ARG A 23 11.11 13.22 2.92
N ALA A 24 11.08 12.18 3.73
CA ALA A 24 11.38 12.30 5.15
C ALA A 24 12.49 11.32 5.54
N PHE A 25 13.30 11.74 6.51
CA PHE A 25 14.35 10.92 7.12
C PHE A 25 14.05 10.76 8.60
N PHE A 26 14.02 9.52 9.05
CA PHE A 26 13.74 9.16 10.44
C PHE A 26 15.01 8.61 11.07
N LYS A 27 15.41 9.18 12.20
CA LYS A 27 16.53 8.67 12.98
C LYS A 27 16.04 7.57 13.91
N THR A 28 16.24 6.32 13.53
CA THR A 28 15.88 5.15 14.32
C THR A 28 17.09 4.64 15.10
N ARG A 29 16.91 3.60 15.92
CA ARG A 29 18.03 2.92 16.60
C ARG A 29 18.98 2.23 15.62
N GLU A 30 18.46 1.86 14.45
CA GLU A 30 19.18 1.08 13.43
C GLU A 30 19.84 1.99 12.37
N GLY A 31 19.58 3.30 12.44
CA GLY A 31 20.21 4.29 11.59
C GLY A 31 19.22 5.31 11.03
N LEU A 32 19.63 5.94 9.92
CA LEU A 32 18.78 6.88 9.20
C LEU A 32 17.94 6.12 8.18
N VAL A 33 16.62 6.13 8.35
CA VAL A 33 15.66 5.51 7.44
C VAL A 33 15.03 6.58 6.56
N GLU A 34 15.16 6.43 5.24
CA GLU A 34 14.48 7.28 4.26
C GLU A 34 13.09 6.71 3.90
N VAL A 35 12.09 7.58 3.99
CA VAL A 35 10.73 7.38 3.45
C VAL A 35 10.57 8.32 2.27
N ASN A 36 10.29 7.79 1.08
CA ASN A 36 10.24 8.60 -0.14
C ASN A 36 9.05 9.58 -0.15
N LEU A 37 7.95 9.16 0.48
CA LEU A 37 6.68 9.89 0.52
C LEU A 37 6.15 9.88 1.96
N TYR A 38 6.16 11.05 2.60
CA TYR A 38 5.63 11.29 3.93
C TYR A 38 4.68 12.48 3.88
N SER A 39 3.54 12.35 4.54
CA SER A 39 2.67 13.49 4.84
C SER A 39 1.79 13.16 6.04
N GLU A 40 1.43 14.21 6.79
CA GLU A 40 0.30 14.15 7.70
C GLU A 40 -0.97 14.53 6.92
N GLY A 41 -2.04 13.83 7.21
CA GLY A 41 -3.33 14.02 6.58
C GLY A 41 -4.47 13.82 7.55
N GLU A 42 -5.67 13.84 6.99
CA GLU A 42 -6.91 13.75 7.73
C GLU A 42 -7.93 12.92 6.95
N ARG A 43 -8.69 12.11 7.69
CA ARG A 43 -9.88 11.42 7.22
C ARG A 43 -10.95 11.59 8.29
N GLU A 44 -12.12 12.10 7.90
CA GLU A 44 -13.26 12.29 8.81
C GLU A 44 -12.92 13.02 10.14
N GLY A 45 -12.01 14.00 10.12
CA GLY A 45 -11.58 14.70 11.35
C GLY A 45 -10.44 14.03 12.12
N ALA A 46 -10.07 12.80 11.78
CA ALA A 46 -9.02 12.04 12.44
C ALA A 46 -7.68 12.14 11.69
N LYS A 47 -6.58 12.26 12.47
CA LYS A 47 -5.23 12.33 11.91
C LYS A 47 -4.81 11.00 11.29
N VAL A 48 -4.21 11.08 10.11
CA VAL A 48 -3.62 9.97 9.37
C VAL A 48 -2.18 10.31 9.00
N ILE A 49 -1.27 9.34 9.06
CA ILE A 49 0.09 9.49 8.55
C ILE A 49 0.26 8.59 7.34
N VAL A 50 0.68 9.18 6.22
CA VAL A 50 1.05 8.44 5.03
C VAL A 50 2.55 8.16 5.06
N LEU A 51 2.92 6.89 5.06
CA LEU A 51 4.28 6.45 4.76
C LEU A 51 4.27 5.78 3.38
N GLY A 52 5.20 6.16 2.51
CA GLY A 52 5.25 5.57 1.19
C GLY A 52 6.61 5.48 0.54
N GLU A 53 6.68 4.53 -0.39
CA GLU A 53 7.87 4.17 -1.17
C GLU A 53 7.60 4.35 -2.65
N VAL A 54 8.61 4.80 -3.40
CA VAL A 54 8.55 4.87 -4.85
C VAL A 54 9.51 3.84 -5.44
N SER A 55 8.98 2.94 -6.28
CA SER A 55 9.79 1.96 -7.01
C SER A 55 9.35 1.84 -8.45
N SER A 56 10.28 1.68 -9.38
CA SER A 56 9.92 1.49 -10.80
C SER A 56 9.15 0.19 -11.04
N ARG A 57 9.47 -0.87 -10.28
CA ARG A 57 8.78 -2.17 -10.31
C ARG A 57 8.53 -2.65 -8.89
N ILE A 58 7.32 -3.08 -8.61
CA ILE A 58 6.92 -3.56 -7.29
C ILE A 58 6.69 -5.06 -7.37
N ARG A 59 7.51 -5.83 -6.63
CA ARG A 59 7.36 -7.27 -6.39
C ARG A 59 7.14 -7.55 -4.91
N ALA A 60 6.84 -8.80 -4.56
CA ALA A 60 6.68 -9.24 -3.16
C ALA A 60 7.84 -8.78 -2.26
N GLY A 61 9.08 -8.93 -2.73
CA GLY A 61 10.26 -8.52 -1.97
C GLY A 61 10.38 -7.01 -1.76
N ASP A 62 9.85 -6.19 -2.67
CA ASP A 62 9.81 -4.74 -2.53
C ASP A 62 8.81 -4.33 -1.44
N VAL A 63 7.63 -4.95 -1.43
CA VAL A 63 6.60 -4.73 -0.39
C VAL A 63 7.16 -5.08 0.99
N ARG A 64 7.79 -6.25 1.15
CA ARG A 64 8.40 -6.66 2.43
C ARG A 64 9.51 -5.72 2.89
N ARG A 65 10.37 -5.25 1.97
CA ARG A 65 11.41 -4.26 2.29
C ARG A 65 10.80 -2.94 2.75
N PHE A 66 9.75 -2.47 2.09
CA PHE A 66 9.05 -1.26 2.50
C PHE A 66 8.43 -1.41 3.89
N LEU A 67 7.70 -2.50 4.15
CA LEU A 67 7.11 -2.79 5.46
C LEU A 67 8.16 -2.91 6.57
N HIS A 68 9.31 -3.51 6.27
CA HIS A 68 10.43 -3.52 7.22
C HIS A 68 10.91 -2.10 7.54
N LYS A 69 11.13 -1.23 6.55
CA LYS A 69 11.48 0.18 6.83
C LYS A 69 10.38 0.89 7.64
N ALA A 70 9.12 0.67 7.28
CA ALA A 70 7.99 1.28 7.96
C ALA A 70 7.88 0.84 9.43
N SER A 71 8.21 -0.43 9.75
CA SER A 71 8.21 -0.92 11.13
C SER A 71 9.29 -0.26 12.00
N LEU A 72 10.40 0.19 11.42
CA LEU A 72 11.43 0.97 12.12
C LEU A 72 11.00 2.41 12.39
N VAL A 73 10.16 2.97 11.51
CA VAL A 73 9.66 4.35 11.60
C VAL A 73 8.46 4.45 12.54
N LYS A 74 7.56 3.47 12.51
CA LYS A 74 6.28 3.48 13.25
C LYS A 74 6.41 3.83 14.74
N PRO A 75 7.41 3.34 15.51
CA PRO A 75 7.58 3.69 16.92
C PRO A 75 7.91 5.17 17.19
N LEU A 76 8.30 5.93 16.17
CA LEU A 76 8.60 7.36 16.26
C LEU A 76 7.38 8.24 15.98
N LEU A 77 6.29 7.65 15.49
CA LEU A 77 5.06 8.37 15.15
C LEU A 77 4.19 8.56 16.41
N PRO A 78 3.29 9.57 16.41
CA PRO A 78 2.34 9.76 17.50
C PRO A 78 1.54 8.48 17.79
N PRO A 79 1.35 8.11 19.07
CA PRO A 79 0.58 6.92 19.41
C PRO A 79 -0.89 7.08 19.01
N GLY A 80 -1.51 5.99 18.55
CA GLY A 80 -2.93 5.95 18.19
C GLY A 80 -3.27 6.64 16.86
N VAL A 81 -2.29 7.18 16.13
CA VAL A 81 -2.51 7.69 14.77
C VAL A 81 -2.61 6.54 13.79
N GLU A 82 -3.53 6.65 12.85
CA GLU A 82 -3.60 5.70 11.74
C GLU A 82 -2.39 5.90 10.82
N VAL A 83 -1.81 4.80 10.34
CA VAL A 83 -0.68 4.83 9.41
C VAL A 83 -1.09 4.11 8.12
N LEU A 84 -1.12 4.85 7.02
CA LEU A 84 -1.36 4.31 5.68
C LEU A 84 -0.03 4.00 5.00
N TYR A 85 0.07 2.79 4.46
CA TYR A 85 1.23 2.33 3.71
C TYR A 85 0.93 2.38 2.22
N VAL A 86 1.73 3.13 1.46
CA VAL A 86 1.51 3.29 0.02
C VAL A 86 2.80 3.04 -0.75
N MET A 87 2.75 2.17 -1.75
CA MET A 87 3.83 2.05 -2.74
C MET A 87 3.35 2.57 -4.09
N PHE A 88 4.17 3.42 -4.69
CA PHE A 88 3.90 3.99 -6.00
C PHE A 88 4.93 3.51 -7.02
N GLY A 89 4.48 3.06 -8.18
CA GLY A 89 5.38 2.59 -9.23
C GLY A 89 4.85 2.68 -10.65
N TYR A 90 5.62 2.11 -11.57
CA TYR A 90 5.24 1.98 -12.98
C TYR A 90 4.61 0.62 -13.26
N TYR A 91 5.15 -0.44 -12.66
CA TYR A 91 4.70 -1.82 -12.87
C TYR A 91 4.54 -2.55 -11.55
N ILE A 92 3.41 -3.23 -11.37
CA ILE A 92 3.11 -4.07 -10.21
C ILE A 92 3.08 -5.52 -10.69
N HIS A 93 3.96 -6.35 -10.15
CA HIS A 93 3.98 -7.79 -10.43
C HIS A 93 2.91 -8.50 -9.58
N LEU A 94 2.28 -9.56 -10.12
CA LEU A 94 1.22 -10.32 -9.41
C LEU A 94 1.63 -10.75 -8.00
N SER A 95 2.89 -11.17 -7.82
CA SER A 95 3.44 -11.53 -6.50
C SER A 95 3.33 -10.42 -5.44
N ALA A 96 3.29 -9.15 -5.86
CA ALA A 96 3.17 -8.03 -4.93
C ALA A 96 1.74 -7.89 -4.40
N LEU A 97 0.73 -8.24 -5.20
CA LEU A 97 -0.68 -8.08 -4.84
C LEU A 97 -1.01 -8.89 -3.58
N GLU A 98 -0.64 -10.18 -3.56
CA GLU A 98 -0.90 -11.08 -2.43
C GLU A 98 -0.30 -10.56 -1.12
N VAL A 99 0.97 -10.13 -1.16
CA VAL A 99 1.66 -9.59 0.04
C VAL A 99 1.07 -8.25 0.45
N ALA A 100 0.75 -7.39 -0.50
CA ALA A 100 0.21 -6.07 -0.21
C ALA A 100 -1.20 -6.14 0.38
N GLU A 101 -2.04 -7.05 -0.12
CA GLU A 101 -3.38 -7.30 0.43
C GLU A 101 -3.30 -7.82 1.87
N ALA A 102 -2.49 -8.85 2.11
CA ALA A 102 -2.32 -9.44 3.44
C ALA A 102 -1.80 -8.43 4.49
N GLU A 103 -0.97 -7.48 4.06
CA GLU A 103 -0.29 -6.52 4.95
C GLU A 103 -0.87 -5.09 4.85
N GLN A 104 -2.02 -4.93 4.19
CA GLN A 104 -2.74 -3.65 4.02
C GLN A 104 -1.87 -2.53 3.43
N VAL A 105 -1.13 -2.85 2.36
CA VAL A 105 -0.33 -1.88 1.60
C VAL A 105 -1.06 -1.50 0.31
N HIS A 106 -1.28 -0.21 0.09
CA HIS A 106 -1.87 0.29 -1.14
C HIS A 106 -0.82 0.35 -2.26
N LEU A 107 -1.06 -0.36 -3.36
CA LEU A 107 -0.20 -0.32 -4.53
C LEU A 107 -0.83 0.56 -5.61
N VAL A 108 -0.10 1.60 -6.02
CA VAL A 108 -0.56 2.57 -7.03
C VAL A 108 0.38 2.55 -8.21
N ALA A 109 -0.15 2.33 -9.41
CA ALA A 109 0.61 2.36 -10.65
C ALA A 109 0.25 3.58 -11.50
N SER A 110 1.26 4.21 -12.09
CA SER A 110 1.07 5.41 -12.94
C SER A 110 0.56 5.13 -14.35
N TYR A 111 0.66 3.89 -14.83
CA TYR A 111 0.35 3.51 -16.22
C TYR A 111 -0.29 2.13 -16.37
N MET A 112 -0.43 1.39 -15.28
CA MET A 112 -0.98 0.03 -15.30
C MET A 112 -2.44 0.09 -14.90
N GLU A 113 -3.32 -0.42 -15.77
CA GLU A 113 -4.70 -0.71 -15.42
C GLU A 113 -4.76 -1.81 -14.34
N PRO A 114 -5.85 -1.91 -13.55
CA PRO A 114 -6.01 -2.97 -12.57
C PRO A 114 -5.76 -4.35 -13.19
N THR A 115 -4.86 -5.13 -12.57
CA THR A 115 -4.60 -6.51 -13.02
C THR A 115 -5.79 -7.37 -12.65
N LYS A 116 -6.51 -7.90 -13.65
CA LYS A 116 -7.59 -8.86 -13.44
C LYS A 116 -7.01 -10.25 -13.26
N VAL A 117 -7.23 -10.85 -12.10
CA VAL A 117 -6.95 -12.26 -11.83
C VAL A 117 -8.25 -13.02 -12.05
N PHE A 118 -8.20 -14.08 -12.85
CA PHE A 118 -9.33 -14.98 -13.06
C PHE A 118 -9.01 -16.28 -12.34
N GLU A 119 -9.86 -16.64 -11.37
CA GLU A 119 -9.75 -17.90 -10.64
C GLU A 119 -10.74 -18.92 -11.21
N GLU A 120 -10.33 -20.19 -11.24
CA GLU A 120 -11.22 -21.30 -11.61
C GLU A 120 -12.23 -21.51 -10.47
N GLN A 121 -13.52 -21.42 -10.78
CA GLN A 121 -14.55 -21.75 -9.79
C GLN A 121 -14.45 -23.25 -9.48
N PRO A 122 -14.42 -23.67 -8.20
CA PRO A 122 -14.40 -25.08 -7.87
C PRO A 122 -15.67 -25.73 -8.44
N SER A 123 -15.48 -26.68 -9.35
CA SER A 123 -16.56 -27.48 -9.92
C SER A 123 -17.15 -28.37 -8.84
N GLY A 124 -18.27 -27.95 -8.24
CA GLY A 124 -18.99 -28.72 -7.25
C GLY A 124 -20.47 -28.83 -7.60
N GLU A 125 -20.85 -29.93 -8.25
CA GLU A 125 -22.04 -30.73 -7.90
C GLU A 125 -21.97 -32.04 -8.70
N GLU A 126 -21.43 -33.09 -8.07
CA GLU A 126 -21.74 -34.46 -8.43
C GLU A 126 -23.25 -34.64 -8.38
N ARG A 127 -23.85 -34.95 -9.53
CA ARG A 127 -25.25 -35.38 -9.59
C ARG A 127 -25.35 -36.74 -8.90
N GLU A 128 -25.99 -36.80 -7.74
CA GLU A 128 -26.47 -38.08 -7.21
C GLU A 128 -27.37 -38.75 -8.27
N PRO A 129 -27.14 -40.01 -8.63
CA PRO A 129 -28.03 -40.71 -9.55
C PRO A 129 -29.40 -40.93 -8.87
N PRO A 130 -30.50 -40.90 -9.64
CA PRO A 130 -31.83 -41.06 -9.07
C PRO A 130 -31.98 -42.45 -8.43
N SER A 131 -32.44 -42.49 -7.18
CA SER A 131 -32.87 -43.72 -6.52
C SER A 131 -33.99 -44.38 -7.32
N LYS A 132 -33.87 -45.70 -7.51
CA LYS A 132 -34.88 -46.56 -8.15
C LYS A 132 -36.16 -46.67 -7.34
#